data_AF-A0AAJ1LAY3-F1
#
_entry.id   AF-A0AAJ1LAY3-F1
#
_cell.length_a   1.000
_cell.length_b   1.000
_cell.length_c   1.000
_cell.angle_alpha   90.00
_cell.angle_beta   90.00
_cell.angle_gamma   90.00
#
_symmetry.space_group_name_H-M   'P 1'
#
loop_
_entity.id
_entity.type
_entity.pdbx_description
1 polymer ?
#
loop_
_entity_poly.entity_id
_entity_poly.type
_entity_poly.pdbx_seq_one_letter_code
_entity_poly.pdbx_strand_id
1 'polypeptide(L)'
;MYRLTDAEKRSIKEYEYEWDEPKLKYLKYKIKSSLIQNPLNDNICYYCKSPLDCGTTPGDIEHIVHKSKYEIFTYEPINLTLACDRCNTAKGSEDILITDLPDSYTEEDYPLHSDAFKIIHAHIDLYEEYIQIQDYIFFVGIDQNNKGENTIKCCNLNRLDLALSKIKQVKSENAVSSPVKKMINGAVDSEKTLKEIEKIFEKPSHEEMFEAIINLNKDINTIKIVNQLSKIDDLETNLDPEKITDLKKFITCFREIEAYYNMIDELHKRTNLLSQLMDLPLKDDVILPTMGKLLLNRRGLQQLKEEISTREFSRFQKRSKTVLLTLLEELLDSYDLSNVEALLPRLNIIMLVMQCVTDIYKDKTIIELLPGLNPTLVRTVSQDAERILPYECYNSQISIMFHMKSIYEEIFSNWDKVVFNKSKVLARKINHFINK
;
A
#
# COMPACT_ATOMS: atom_id res chain seq x y z
N MET A 1 -15.04 -16.62 27.60
CA MET A 1 -13.85 -17.16 26.91
C MET A 1 -13.64 -18.61 27.33
N TYR A 2 -13.22 -19.48 26.42
CA TYR A 2 -12.91 -20.88 26.72
C TYR A 2 -11.79 -20.98 27.77
N ARG A 3 -11.80 -21.99 28.64
CA ARG A 3 -10.76 -22.22 29.63
C ARG A 3 -10.14 -23.59 29.39
N LEU A 4 -8.84 -23.61 29.06
CA LEU A 4 -8.09 -24.84 28.88
C LEU A 4 -7.92 -25.58 30.20
N THR A 5 -8.14 -26.89 30.18
CA THR A 5 -7.82 -27.77 31.31
C THR A 5 -6.32 -28.09 31.36
N ASP A 6 -5.80 -28.50 32.52
CA ASP A 6 -4.38 -28.91 32.65
C ASP A 6 -4.02 -30.13 31.79
N ALA A 7 -5.01 -31.00 31.51
CA ALA A 7 -4.83 -32.09 30.56
C ALA A 7 -4.67 -31.57 29.13
N GLU A 8 -5.52 -30.64 28.70
CA GLU A 8 -5.43 -30.01 27.38
C GLU A 8 -4.13 -29.22 27.22
N LYS A 9 -3.70 -28.46 28.23
CA LYS A 9 -2.40 -27.75 28.23
C LYS A 9 -1.23 -28.72 28.06
N ARG A 10 -1.23 -29.86 28.77
CA ARG A 10 -0.19 -30.88 28.61
C ARG A 10 -0.19 -31.49 27.22
N SER A 11 -1.35 -31.79 26.65
CA SER A 11 -1.45 -32.29 25.27
C SER A 11 -0.96 -31.26 24.26
N ILE A 12 -1.29 -29.97 24.42
CA ILE A 12 -0.79 -28.90 23.54
C ILE A 12 0.75 -28.89 23.55
N LYS A 13 1.38 -28.94 24.73
CA LYS A 13 2.85 -28.98 24.87
C LYS A 13 3.46 -30.25 24.28
N GLU A 14 2.81 -31.41 24.47
CA GLU A 14 3.25 -32.69 23.90
C GLU A 14 3.32 -32.65 22.37
N TYR A 15 2.43 -31.88 21.73
CA TYR A 15 2.38 -31.69 20.28
C TYR A 15 2.94 -30.34 19.83
N GLU A 16 3.81 -29.72 20.63
CA GLU A 16 4.57 -28.52 20.27
C GLU A 16 3.69 -27.38 19.72
N TYR A 17 2.47 -27.23 20.27
CA TYR A 17 1.50 -26.20 19.85
C TYR A 17 1.08 -26.26 18.37
N GLU A 18 1.35 -27.37 17.66
CA GLU A 18 1.01 -27.52 16.25
C GLU A 18 -0.50 -27.49 16.06
N TRP A 19 -0.99 -26.40 15.43
CA TRP A 19 -2.41 -26.20 15.20
C TRP A 19 -2.97 -27.42 14.47
N ASP A 20 -2.37 -27.86 13.37
CA ASP A 20 -2.96 -28.86 12.46
C ASP A 20 -2.75 -30.32 12.88
N GLU A 21 -2.30 -30.54 14.12
CA GLU A 21 -2.18 -31.87 14.72
C GLU A 21 -3.56 -32.58 14.82
N PRO A 22 -3.72 -33.75 14.17
CA PRO A 22 -4.97 -34.51 14.19
C PRO A 22 -5.48 -34.84 15.60
N LYS A 23 -4.58 -35.11 16.56
CA LYS A 23 -4.94 -35.42 17.95
C LYS A 23 -5.47 -34.20 18.72
N LEU A 24 -5.19 -32.97 18.28
CA LEU A 24 -5.72 -31.74 18.88
C LEU A 24 -7.00 -31.24 18.20
N LYS A 25 -7.50 -31.94 17.17
CA LYS A 25 -8.72 -31.55 16.44
C LYS A 25 -9.95 -31.40 17.34
N TYR A 26 -10.10 -32.25 18.37
CA TYR A 26 -11.21 -32.15 19.32
C TYR A 26 -11.19 -30.81 20.08
N LEU A 27 -10.01 -30.30 20.39
CA LEU A 27 -9.83 -29.06 21.14
C LEU A 27 -10.22 -27.85 20.30
N LYS A 28 -9.84 -27.83 19.01
CA LYS A 28 -10.31 -26.81 18.05
C LYS A 28 -11.84 -26.74 18.00
N TYR A 29 -12.51 -27.90 17.97
CA TYR A 29 -13.96 -27.96 17.97
C TYR A 29 -14.54 -27.33 19.25
N LYS A 30 -14.02 -27.69 20.43
CA LYS A 30 -14.46 -27.10 21.70
C LYS A 30 -14.25 -25.58 21.74
N ILE A 31 -13.08 -25.10 21.32
CA ILE A 31 -12.76 -23.67 21.26
C ILE A 31 -13.73 -22.97 20.31
N LYS A 32 -13.90 -23.48 19.08
CA LYS A 32 -14.82 -22.91 18.09
C LYS A 32 -16.25 -22.85 18.61
N SER A 33 -16.75 -23.94 19.20
CA SER A 33 -18.07 -23.98 19.82
C SER A 33 -18.22 -22.94 20.93
N SER A 34 -17.20 -22.78 21.79
CA SER A 34 -17.22 -21.76 22.84
C SER A 34 -17.20 -20.34 22.29
N LEU A 35 -16.49 -20.08 21.18
CA LEU A 35 -16.47 -18.78 20.54
C LEU A 35 -17.81 -18.46 19.87
N ILE A 36 -18.44 -19.42 19.21
CA ILE A 36 -19.76 -19.25 18.57
C ILE A 36 -20.83 -18.98 19.63
N GLN A 37 -20.78 -19.70 20.75
CA GLN A 37 -21.74 -19.55 21.84
C GLN A 37 -21.48 -18.33 22.73
N ASN A 38 -20.38 -17.59 22.50
CA ASN A 38 -20.09 -16.38 23.28
C ASN A 38 -21.09 -15.28 22.92
N PRO A 39 -21.93 -14.80 23.86
CA PRO A 39 -22.92 -13.75 23.59
C PRO A 39 -22.30 -12.45 23.06
N LEU A 40 -21.02 -12.19 23.36
CA LEU A 40 -20.30 -11.02 22.88
C LEU A 40 -19.98 -11.06 21.37
N ASN A 41 -20.05 -12.23 20.75
CA ASN A 41 -19.72 -12.41 19.33
C ASN A 41 -20.94 -12.28 18.40
N ASP A 42 -22.17 -12.31 18.94
CA ASP A 42 -23.47 -12.15 18.23
C ASP A 42 -23.56 -12.79 16.82
N ASN A 43 -22.86 -13.90 16.59
CA ASN A 43 -22.68 -14.52 15.27
C ASN A 43 -22.23 -13.55 14.16
N ILE A 44 -21.42 -12.54 14.48
CA ILE A 44 -20.82 -11.61 13.53
C ILE A 44 -19.29 -11.78 13.50
N CYS A 45 -18.68 -11.45 12.36
CA CYS A 45 -17.24 -11.34 12.25
C CYS A 45 -16.74 -10.23 13.16
N TYR A 46 -15.73 -10.51 13.99
CA TYR A 46 -15.19 -9.51 14.92
C TYR A 46 -14.74 -8.22 14.23
N TYR A 47 -14.01 -8.34 13.11
CA TYR A 47 -13.48 -7.17 12.38
C TYR A 47 -14.54 -6.45 11.54
N CYS A 48 -15.11 -7.09 10.51
CA CYS A 48 -16.02 -6.38 9.60
C CYS A 48 -17.47 -6.27 10.09
N LYS A 49 -17.80 -6.81 11.28
CA LYS A 49 -19.15 -6.80 11.86
C LYS A 49 -20.23 -7.32 10.92
N SER A 50 -19.87 -8.18 9.96
CA SER A 50 -20.83 -8.81 9.05
C SER A 50 -21.33 -10.11 9.68
N PRO A 51 -22.61 -10.48 9.47
CA PRO A 51 -23.13 -11.76 9.91
C PRO A 51 -22.27 -12.93 9.41
N LEU A 52 -21.96 -13.86 10.30
CA LEU A 52 -21.39 -15.16 9.96
C LEU A 52 -22.56 -16.09 9.65
N ASP A 53 -22.47 -16.78 8.51
CA ASP A 53 -23.53 -17.68 8.06
C ASP A 53 -23.84 -18.75 9.12
N CYS A 54 -25.09 -18.78 9.57
CA CYS A 54 -25.61 -19.73 10.55
C CYS A 54 -26.08 -21.05 9.89
N GLY A 55 -26.16 -21.10 8.55
CA GLY A 55 -26.53 -22.30 7.78
C GLY A 55 -25.36 -23.26 7.53
N THR A 56 -24.12 -22.80 7.73
CA THR A 56 -22.88 -23.60 7.67
C THR A 56 -22.09 -23.46 8.97
N THR A 57 -20.79 -23.78 8.99
CA THR A 57 -19.96 -23.57 10.19
C THR A 57 -19.67 -22.07 10.34
N PRO A 58 -20.13 -21.39 11.41
CA PRO A 58 -19.98 -19.94 11.53
C PRO A 58 -18.52 -19.51 11.68
N GLY A 59 -18.01 -18.77 10.70
CA GLY A 59 -16.67 -18.15 10.69
C GLY A 59 -15.50 -19.11 10.88
N ASP A 60 -14.30 -18.55 10.99
CA ASP A 60 -13.08 -19.26 11.33
C ASP A 60 -12.51 -18.78 12.66
N ILE A 61 -11.73 -19.65 13.30
CA ILE A 61 -10.97 -19.28 14.49
C ILE A 61 -9.77 -18.46 14.02
N GLU A 62 -9.82 -17.18 14.31
CA GLU A 62 -8.75 -16.22 14.03
C GLU A 62 -7.78 -16.16 15.21
N HIS A 63 -6.48 -16.13 14.90
CA HIS A 63 -5.43 -15.87 15.89
C HIS A 63 -5.03 -14.40 15.82
N ILE A 64 -5.32 -13.62 16.86
CA ILE A 64 -5.03 -12.18 16.88
C ILE A 64 -3.52 -11.97 16.70
N VAL A 65 -2.70 -12.59 17.56
CA VAL A 65 -1.26 -12.77 17.37
C VAL A 65 -1.03 -14.02 16.53
N HIS A 66 -0.35 -13.88 15.38
CA HIS A 66 -0.27 -14.97 14.41
C HIS A 66 0.61 -16.14 14.89
N LYS A 67 0.05 -17.35 14.80
CA LYS A 67 0.67 -18.60 15.26
C LYS A 67 2.02 -18.95 14.61
N SER A 68 2.32 -18.42 13.42
CA SER A 68 3.54 -18.77 12.70
C SER A 68 4.81 -18.14 13.28
N LYS A 69 4.68 -17.03 14.02
CA LYS A 69 5.79 -16.41 14.75
C LYS A 69 5.67 -16.67 16.26
N TYR A 70 4.45 -16.73 16.77
CA TYR A 70 4.17 -16.89 18.20
C TYR A 70 3.45 -18.21 18.49
N GLU A 71 4.13 -19.33 18.25
CA GLU A 71 3.56 -20.69 18.32
C GLU A 71 2.94 -21.01 19.68
N ILE A 72 3.54 -20.55 20.78
CA ILE A 72 3.07 -20.83 22.15
C ILE A 72 1.66 -20.24 22.38
N PHE A 73 1.32 -19.15 21.68
CA PHE A 73 0.02 -18.50 21.77
C PHE A 73 -1.06 -19.12 20.90
N THR A 74 -0.76 -20.19 20.16
CA THR A 74 -1.68 -20.83 19.21
C THR A 74 -3.00 -21.25 19.83
N TYR A 75 -2.96 -21.77 21.07
CA TYR A 75 -4.15 -22.26 21.76
C TYR A 75 -4.63 -21.33 22.88
N GLU A 76 -3.95 -20.20 23.09
CA GLU A 76 -4.30 -19.27 24.17
C GLU A 76 -5.67 -18.66 23.92
N PRO A 77 -6.69 -18.90 24.78
CA PRO A 77 -8.06 -18.48 24.48
C PRO A 77 -8.22 -16.97 24.29
N ILE A 78 -7.36 -16.17 24.92
CA ILE A 78 -7.33 -14.70 24.75
C ILE A 78 -6.78 -14.27 23.39
N ASN A 79 -6.02 -15.14 22.74
CA ASN A 79 -5.50 -14.92 21.41
C ASN A 79 -6.50 -15.27 20.29
N LEU A 80 -7.66 -15.86 20.62
CA LEU A 80 -8.56 -16.46 19.65
C LEU A 80 -9.89 -15.71 19.55
N THR A 81 -10.33 -15.41 18.32
CA THR A 81 -11.63 -14.76 18.04
C THR A 81 -12.32 -15.40 16.83
N LEU A 82 -13.54 -14.97 16.51
CA LEU A 82 -14.24 -15.34 15.27
C LEU A 82 -14.07 -14.26 14.22
N ALA A 83 -13.61 -14.67 13.04
CA ALA A 83 -13.57 -13.81 11.86
C ALA A 83 -14.21 -14.52 10.66
N CYS A 84 -14.67 -13.76 9.67
CA CYS A 84 -14.98 -14.34 8.37
C CYS A 84 -13.69 -14.70 7.62
N ASP A 85 -13.82 -15.62 6.66
CA ASP A 85 -12.74 -16.08 5.79
C ASP A 85 -11.94 -14.93 5.17
N ARG A 86 -12.62 -13.88 4.71
CA ARG A 86 -11.99 -12.71 4.06
C ARG A 86 -11.15 -11.88 5.03
N CYS A 87 -11.65 -11.63 6.24
CA CYS A 87 -10.89 -10.83 7.22
C CYS A 87 -9.70 -11.63 7.77
N ASN A 88 -9.89 -12.92 8.05
CA ASN A 88 -8.83 -13.84 8.45
C ASN A 88 -7.73 -13.91 7.37
N THR A 89 -8.12 -14.18 6.12
CA THR A 89 -7.17 -14.25 4.99
C THR A 89 -6.45 -12.91 4.75
N ALA A 90 -7.15 -11.78 4.88
CA ALA A 90 -6.56 -10.46 4.70
C ALA A 90 -5.51 -10.14 5.77
N LYS A 91 -5.81 -10.44 7.04
CA LYS A 91 -4.87 -10.27 8.14
C LYS A 91 -3.68 -11.23 8.02
N GLY A 92 -3.93 -12.48 7.61
CA GLY A 92 -2.89 -13.47 7.36
C GLY A 92 -1.91 -13.62 8.53
N SER A 93 -0.62 -13.46 8.25
CA SER A 93 0.47 -13.55 9.22
C SER A 93 1.10 -12.20 9.56
N GLU A 94 0.33 -11.11 9.49
CA GLU A 94 0.80 -9.79 9.88
C GLU A 94 1.21 -9.77 11.34
N ASP A 95 2.37 -9.17 11.60
CA ASP A 95 2.91 -9.05 12.95
C ASP A 95 2.32 -7.85 13.66
N ILE A 96 1.36 -8.14 14.53
CA ILE A 96 0.54 -7.11 15.19
C ILE A 96 1.11 -6.67 16.53
N LEU A 97 2.16 -7.30 17.08
CA LEU A 97 2.76 -6.82 18.32
C LEU A 97 3.62 -5.59 18.03
N ILE A 98 3.56 -4.60 18.93
CA ILE A 98 4.39 -3.38 18.82
C ILE A 98 5.84 -3.69 19.21
N THR A 99 6.03 -4.53 20.22
CA THR A 99 7.35 -4.96 20.69
C THR A 99 7.47 -6.47 20.57
N ASP A 100 8.60 -6.92 20.04
CA ASP A 100 8.91 -8.35 19.98
C ASP A 100 9.08 -8.95 21.38
N LEU A 101 8.63 -10.19 21.51
CA LEU A 101 8.89 -10.99 22.70
C LEU A 101 10.35 -11.45 22.73
N PRO A 102 10.90 -11.73 23.92
CA PRO A 102 12.22 -12.36 24.03
C PRO A 102 12.28 -13.71 23.29
N ASP A 103 13.48 -14.13 22.89
CA ASP A 103 13.74 -15.41 22.20
C ASP A 103 13.16 -16.63 22.95
N SER A 104 13.06 -16.52 24.27
CA SER A 104 12.36 -17.49 25.12
C SER A 104 11.20 -16.79 25.82
N TYR A 105 9.98 -17.23 25.51
CA TYR A 105 8.74 -16.77 26.10
C TYR A 105 7.83 -17.96 26.41
N THR A 106 6.78 -17.73 27.19
CA THR A 106 5.82 -18.71 27.66
C THR A 106 4.40 -18.18 27.48
N GLU A 107 3.38 -18.99 27.79
CA GLU A 107 1.98 -18.57 27.75
C GLU A 107 1.69 -17.37 28.66
N GLU A 108 2.44 -17.23 29.76
CA GLU A 108 2.28 -16.13 30.72
C GLU A 108 2.77 -14.78 30.19
N ASP A 109 3.57 -14.79 29.10
CA ASP A 109 4.09 -13.60 28.46
C ASP A 109 3.13 -12.99 27.43
N TYR A 110 1.90 -13.53 27.31
CA TYR A 110 0.88 -12.94 26.44
C TYR A 110 0.55 -11.51 26.88
N PRO A 111 0.70 -10.48 26.02
CA PRO A 111 0.42 -9.11 26.42
C PRO A 111 -1.07 -8.90 26.76
N LEU A 112 -1.34 -8.29 27.92
CA LEU A 112 -2.71 -8.05 28.42
C LEU A 112 -3.12 -6.56 28.38
N HIS A 113 -2.33 -5.72 27.72
CA HIS A 113 -2.56 -4.29 27.62
C HIS A 113 -2.82 -3.90 26.16
N SER A 114 -3.74 -2.94 25.97
CA SER A 114 -4.17 -2.50 24.64
C SER A 114 -3.00 -2.00 23.77
N ASP A 115 -2.10 -1.23 24.37
CA ASP A 115 -0.95 -0.61 23.73
C ASP A 115 0.16 -1.61 23.30
N ALA A 116 0.02 -2.90 23.60
CA ALA A 116 0.91 -3.92 23.06
C ALA A 116 0.61 -4.30 21.59
N PHE A 117 -0.56 -3.91 21.07
CA PHE A 117 -1.09 -4.35 19.78
C PHE A 117 -1.26 -3.18 18.80
N LYS A 118 -0.83 -3.38 17.54
CA LYS A 118 -1.03 -2.44 16.41
C LYS A 118 -2.48 -2.38 15.93
N ILE A 119 -3.25 -3.45 16.15
CA ILE A 119 -4.66 -3.59 15.77
C ILE A 119 -5.54 -3.78 17.00
N ILE A 120 -6.84 -3.52 16.87
CA ILE A 120 -7.82 -3.70 17.93
C ILE A 120 -7.85 -5.17 18.38
N HIS A 121 -7.64 -5.40 19.66
CA HIS A 121 -7.63 -6.71 20.29
C HIS A 121 -9.03 -7.12 20.78
N ALA A 122 -9.53 -8.27 20.33
CA ALA A 122 -10.93 -8.67 20.48
C ALA A 122 -11.47 -8.80 21.90
N HIS A 123 -10.58 -8.99 22.87
CA HIS A 123 -10.97 -9.19 24.28
C HIS A 123 -10.49 -8.09 25.22
N ILE A 124 -9.71 -7.13 24.71
CA ILE A 124 -9.08 -6.07 25.53
C ILE A 124 -9.68 -4.71 25.16
N ASP A 125 -9.94 -4.49 23.88
CA ASP A 125 -10.42 -3.22 23.35
C ASP A 125 -11.93 -3.19 23.15
N LEU A 126 -12.52 -2.01 23.29
CA LEU A 126 -13.89 -1.74 22.86
C LEU A 126 -13.85 -1.26 21.41
N TYR A 127 -14.35 -2.07 20.48
CA TYR A 127 -14.24 -1.83 19.03
C TYR A 127 -14.73 -0.43 18.62
N GLU A 128 -15.82 0.02 19.22
CA GLU A 128 -16.50 1.29 18.93
C GLU A 128 -15.70 2.52 19.41
N GLU A 129 -14.67 2.35 20.24
CA GLU A 129 -13.74 3.43 20.61
C GLU A 129 -12.68 3.68 19.52
N TYR A 130 -12.51 2.74 18.59
CA TYR A 130 -11.45 2.77 17.57
C TYR A 130 -12.00 2.87 16.15
N ILE A 131 -13.14 2.25 15.85
CA ILE A 131 -13.73 2.26 14.50
C ILE A 131 -15.21 2.65 14.54
N GLN A 132 -15.56 3.63 13.70
CA GLN A 132 -16.93 4.00 13.40
C GLN A 132 -17.32 3.52 11.99
N ILE A 133 -18.58 3.10 11.82
CA ILE A 133 -19.15 2.82 10.50
C ILE A 133 -19.86 4.08 9.98
N GLN A 134 -19.23 4.77 9.04
CA GLN A 134 -19.73 5.99 8.40
C GLN A 134 -20.59 5.66 7.18
N ASP A 135 -21.67 6.42 6.99
CA ASP A 135 -22.66 6.20 5.92
C ASP A 135 -23.15 4.75 5.81
N TYR A 136 -23.17 4.05 6.95
CA TYR A 136 -23.58 2.64 7.13
C TYR A 136 -22.69 1.59 6.45
N ILE A 137 -21.68 1.99 5.68
CA ILE A 137 -20.93 1.07 4.81
C ILE A 137 -19.41 1.21 4.91
N PHE A 138 -18.89 2.38 5.30
CA PHE A 138 -17.45 2.64 5.35
C PHE A 138 -16.92 2.55 6.77
N PHE A 139 -15.76 1.90 6.95
CA PHE A 139 -15.10 1.78 8.24
C PHE A 139 -14.06 2.88 8.37
N VAL A 140 -14.16 3.69 9.43
CA VAL A 140 -13.28 4.83 9.66
C VAL A 140 -12.64 4.69 11.03
N GLY A 141 -11.31 4.80 11.10
CA GLY A 141 -10.57 4.86 12.36
C GLY A 141 -10.81 6.20 13.04
N ILE A 142 -11.18 6.20 14.32
CA ILE A 142 -11.54 7.41 15.07
C ILE A 142 -10.62 7.66 16.28
N ASP A 143 -9.67 6.76 16.53
CA ASP A 143 -8.72 6.88 17.64
C ASP A 143 -7.48 7.71 17.26
N GLN A 144 -6.78 8.21 18.27
CA GLN A 144 -5.58 9.04 18.10
C GLN A 144 -4.30 8.22 17.83
N ASN A 145 -4.33 6.91 18.06
CA ASN A 145 -3.15 6.05 17.98
C ASN A 145 -3.11 5.22 16.68
N ASN A 146 -3.99 5.53 15.73
CA ASN A 146 -4.17 4.85 14.44
C ASN A 146 -4.47 3.35 14.55
N LYS A 147 -4.92 2.85 15.70
CA LYS A 147 -5.19 1.42 15.92
C LYS A 147 -6.40 0.95 15.11
N GLY A 148 -7.41 1.79 15.00
CA GLY A 148 -8.57 1.57 14.12
C GLY A 148 -8.17 1.57 12.65
N GLU A 149 -7.39 2.55 12.21
CA GLU A 149 -6.87 2.63 10.84
C GLU A 149 -5.99 1.42 10.49
N ASN A 150 -5.08 1.03 11.39
CA ASN A 150 -4.27 -0.17 11.24
C ASN A 150 -5.12 -1.44 11.13
N THR A 151 -6.20 -1.54 11.91
CA THR A 151 -7.13 -2.68 11.82
C THR A 151 -7.87 -2.69 10.48
N ILE A 152 -8.31 -1.53 9.99
CA ILE A 152 -8.94 -1.38 8.68
C ILE A 152 -7.99 -1.82 7.56
N LYS A 153 -6.72 -1.36 7.60
CA LYS A 153 -5.66 -1.74 6.64
C LYS A 153 -5.36 -3.24 6.72
N CYS A 154 -5.07 -3.75 7.92
CA CYS A 154 -4.68 -5.14 8.18
C CYS A 154 -5.77 -6.13 7.77
N CYS A 155 -7.03 -5.86 8.10
CA CYS A 155 -8.16 -6.73 7.77
C CYS A 155 -8.84 -6.37 6.43
N ASN A 156 -8.28 -5.43 5.67
CA ASN A 156 -8.79 -4.94 4.38
C ASN A 156 -10.28 -4.57 4.43
N LEU A 157 -10.70 -3.79 5.45
CA LEU A 157 -12.09 -3.41 5.68
C LEU A 157 -12.60 -2.32 4.70
N ASN A 158 -11.71 -1.74 3.90
CA ASN A 158 -12.01 -0.78 2.84
C ASN A 158 -12.36 -1.45 1.49
N ARG A 159 -12.26 -2.78 1.37
CA ARG A 159 -12.61 -3.47 0.12
C ARG A 159 -14.07 -3.23 -0.29
N LEU A 160 -14.31 -2.91 -1.56
CA LEU A 160 -15.66 -2.55 -2.04
C LEU A 160 -16.68 -3.70 -2.01
N ASP A 161 -16.25 -4.96 -2.00
CA ASP A 161 -17.15 -6.11 -1.84
C ASP A 161 -17.79 -6.13 -0.44
N LEU A 162 -17.08 -5.62 0.58
CA LEU A 162 -17.65 -5.45 1.91
C LEU A 162 -18.67 -4.31 1.92
N ALA A 163 -18.35 -3.19 1.28
CA ALA A 163 -19.31 -2.08 1.12
C ALA A 163 -20.59 -2.56 0.43
N LEU A 164 -20.49 -3.34 -0.66
CA LEU A 164 -21.64 -3.96 -1.31
C LEU A 164 -22.42 -4.89 -0.37
N SER A 165 -21.73 -5.68 0.44
CA SER A 165 -22.39 -6.54 1.44
C SER A 165 -23.17 -5.72 2.46
N LYS A 166 -22.62 -4.59 2.93
CA LYS A 166 -23.28 -3.68 3.87
C LYS A 166 -24.49 -3.00 3.23
N ILE A 167 -24.39 -2.57 1.97
CA ILE A 167 -25.53 -2.06 1.19
C ILE A 167 -26.66 -3.08 1.14
N LYS A 168 -26.35 -4.35 0.86
CA LYS A 168 -27.35 -5.43 0.83
C LYS A 168 -28.01 -5.66 2.18
N GLN A 169 -27.22 -5.66 3.26
CA GLN A 169 -27.72 -5.79 4.63
C GLN A 169 -28.69 -4.65 4.96
N VAL A 170 -28.26 -3.42 4.74
CA VAL A 170 -29.06 -2.20 4.92
C VAL A 170 -30.36 -2.25 4.11
N LYS A 171 -30.31 -2.62 2.83
CA LYS A 171 -31.50 -2.78 1.98
C LYS A 171 -32.43 -3.87 2.51
N SER A 172 -31.90 -4.97 3.06
CA SER A 172 -32.70 -6.05 3.63
C SER A 172 -33.38 -5.67 4.96
N GLU A 173 -32.68 -4.96 5.84
CA GLU A 173 -33.21 -4.45 7.11
C GLU A 173 -34.34 -3.44 6.84
N ASN A 174 -34.17 -2.58 5.82
CA ASN A 174 -35.22 -1.68 5.33
C ASN A 174 -36.38 -2.43 4.66
N ALA A 175 -36.14 -3.50 3.89
CA ALA A 175 -37.24 -4.27 3.29
C ALA A 175 -38.10 -4.98 4.35
N VAL A 176 -37.50 -5.38 5.48
CA VAL A 176 -38.18 -6.00 6.63
C VAL A 176 -38.93 -4.97 7.49
N SER A 177 -38.70 -3.65 7.32
CA SER A 177 -39.55 -2.59 7.91
C SER A 177 -40.94 -2.52 7.27
N SER A 178 -41.14 -3.17 6.12
CA SER A 178 -42.41 -3.38 5.41
C SER A 178 -43.19 -4.58 5.99
N PRO A 179 -44.53 -4.58 5.92
CA PRO A 179 -45.60 -4.88 6.92
C PRO A 179 -45.36 -5.71 8.20
N VAL A 180 -44.23 -6.38 8.41
CA VAL A 180 -43.97 -7.29 9.54
C VAL A 180 -43.81 -6.54 10.87
N LYS A 181 -43.28 -5.30 10.86
CA LYS A 181 -43.20 -4.45 12.06
C LYS A 181 -44.57 -4.00 12.58
N LYS A 182 -45.59 -3.92 11.72
CA LYS A 182 -46.99 -3.66 12.14
C LYS A 182 -47.59 -4.80 12.95
N MET A 183 -46.97 -5.98 12.93
CA MET A 183 -47.41 -7.16 13.70
C MET A 183 -46.66 -7.34 15.02
N ILE A 184 -45.49 -6.71 15.21
CA ILE A 184 -44.66 -6.87 16.42
C ILE A 184 -44.46 -5.50 17.06
N ASN A 185 -45.51 -5.00 17.72
CA ASN A 185 -45.41 -3.84 18.59
C ASN A 185 -45.11 -4.28 20.02
N GLY A 186 -43.92 -3.92 20.50
CA GLY A 186 -43.53 -4.14 21.88
C GLY A 186 -42.13 -3.65 22.25
N ALA A 187 -41.62 -2.53 21.72
CA ALA A 187 -40.51 -1.78 22.31
C ALA A 187 -40.45 -0.36 21.74
N VAL A 188 -40.52 0.64 22.61
CA VAL A 188 -40.76 2.06 22.29
C VAL A 188 -39.50 2.80 21.79
N ASP A 189 -38.35 2.12 21.65
CA ASP A 189 -37.09 2.75 21.22
C ASP A 189 -36.74 2.50 19.74
N SER A 190 -37.24 1.39 19.17
CA SER A 190 -36.91 0.98 17.80
C SER A 190 -37.63 1.80 16.72
N GLU A 191 -38.64 2.60 17.06
CA GLU A 191 -39.42 3.36 16.07
C GLU A 191 -38.75 4.69 15.68
N LYS A 192 -37.98 5.28 16.61
CA LYS A 192 -37.26 6.53 16.37
C LYS A 192 -36.01 6.29 15.50
N THR A 193 -35.24 5.25 15.81
CA THR A 193 -34.09 4.81 15.02
C THR A 193 -34.50 4.36 13.61
N LEU A 194 -35.62 3.64 13.46
CA LEU A 194 -36.14 3.27 12.14
C LEU A 194 -36.55 4.50 11.31
N LYS A 195 -37.19 5.50 11.92
CA LYS A 195 -37.56 6.75 11.22
C LYS A 195 -36.34 7.59 10.83
N GLU A 196 -35.27 7.57 11.63
CA GLU A 196 -34.00 8.22 11.29
C GLU A 196 -33.28 7.50 10.15
N ILE A 197 -33.25 6.17 10.17
CA ILE A 197 -32.75 5.31 9.08
C ILE A 197 -33.55 5.61 7.79
N GLU A 198 -34.88 5.49 7.80
CA GLU A 198 -35.76 5.75 6.65
C GLU A 198 -35.55 7.16 6.05
N LYS A 199 -35.44 8.18 6.90
CA LYS A 199 -35.25 9.59 6.47
C LYS A 199 -33.84 9.88 5.92
N ILE A 200 -32.86 9.03 6.21
CA ILE A 200 -31.50 9.12 5.65
C ILE A 200 -31.42 8.38 4.31
N PHE A 201 -32.15 7.25 4.15
CA PHE A 201 -32.25 6.55 2.86
C PHE A 201 -33.04 7.32 1.79
N GLU A 202 -33.89 8.26 2.19
CA GLU A 202 -34.58 9.17 1.28
C GLU A 202 -33.69 10.30 0.73
N LYS A 203 -32.41 10.39 1.15
CA LYS A 203 -31.47 11.37 0.57
C LYS A 203 -30.96 10.85 -0.78
N PRO A 204 -31.16 11.61 -1.89
CA PRO A 204 -30.70 11.21 -3.22
C PRO A 204 -29.21 10.86 -3.29
N SER A 205 -28.39 11.47 -2.43
CA SER A 205 -26.95 11.23 -2.33
C SER A 205 -26.58 9.80 -1.94
N HIS A 206 -27.39 9.11 -1.13
CA HIS A 206 -27.09 7.75 -0.67
C HIS A 206 -27.53 6.70 -1.70
N GLU A 207 -28.64 6.92 -2.41
CA GLU A 207 -29.03 6.08 -3.55
C GLU A 207 -27.99 6.11 -4.67
N GLU A 208 -27.53 7.31 -5.04
CA GLU A 208 -26.48 7.47 -6.06
C GLU A 208 -25.18 6.78 -5.64
N MET A 209 -24.78 6.93 -4.37
CA MET A 209 -23.60 6.25 -3.81
C MET A 209 -23.74 4.73 -3.87
N PHE A 210 -24.90 4.19 -3.46
CA PHE A 210 -25.13 2.76 -3.46
C PHE A 210 -25.12 2.17 -4.87
N GLU A 211 -25.76 2.84 -5.83
CA GLU A 211 -25.75 2.42 -7.24
C GLU A 211 -24.33 2.45 -7.83
N ALA A 212 -23.54 3.48 -7.55
CA ALA A 212 -22.15 3.55 -7.98
C ALA A 212 -21.32 2.38 -7.41
N ILE A 213 -21.43 2.08 -6.10
CA ILE A 213 -20.73 0.96 -5.48
C ILE A 213 -21.19 -0.39 -6.07
N ILE A 214 -22.48 -0.55 -6.35
CA ILE A 214 -23.02 -1.73 -7.03
C ILE A 214 -22.40 -1.88 -8.42
N ASN A 215 -22.28 -0.80 -9.18
CA ASN A 215 -21.67 -0.80 -10.51
C ASN A 215 -20.18 -1.17 -10.45
N LEU A 216 -19.42 -0.57 -9.54
CA LEU A 216 -17.99 -0.84 -9.36
C LEU A 216 -17.71 -2.32 -9.03
N ASN A 217 -18.62 -2.94 -8.28
CA ASN A 217 -18.51 -4.37 -7.92
C ASN A 217 -18.90 -5.35 -9.04
N LYS A 218 -19.32 -4.87 -10.23
CA LYS A 218 -19.63 -5.75 -11.38
C LYS A 218 -18.38 -6.41 -11.96
N ASP A 219 -17.21 -5.77 -11.83
CA ASP A 219 -15.94 -6.30 -12.34
C ASP A 219 -14.99 -6.72 -11.21
N ILE A 220 -14.97 -8.02 -10.93
CA ILE A 220 -14.19 -8.59 -9.82
C ILE A 220 -12.67 -8.40 -10.03
N ASN A 221 -12.20 -8.39 -11.28
CA ASN A 221 -10.77 -8.27 -11.58
C ASN A 221 -10.25 -6.88 -11.23
N THR A 222 -10.99 -5.83 -11.58
CA THR A 222 -10.68 -4.44 -11.22
C THR A 222 -10.64 -4.28 -9.70
N ILE A 223 -11.63 -4.80 -8.97
CA ILE A 223 -11.65 -4.75 -7.51
C ILE A 223 -10.40 -5.42 -6.91
N LYS A 224 -10.03 -6.60 -7.41
CA LYS A 224 -8.82 -7.30 -6.95
C LYS A 224 -7.54 -6.51 -7.24
N ILE A 225 -7.44 -5.87 -8.41
CA ILE A 225 -6.29 -5.02 -8.76
C ILE A 225 -6.22 -3.82 -7.83
N VAL A 226 -7.34 -3.11 -7.62
CA VAL A 226 -7.42 -1.96 -6.71
C VAL A 226 -7.06 -2.35 -5.29
N ASN A 227 -7.53 -3.51 -4.81
CA ASN A 227 -7.16 -4.04 -3.50
C ASN A 227 -5.64 -4.23 -3.35
N GLN A 228 -4.92 -4.65 -4.40
CA GLN A 228 -3.46 -4.76 -4.33
C GLN A 228 -2.79 -3.39 -4.44
N LEU A 229 -3.29 -2.50 -5.31
CA LEU A 229 -2.80 -1.14 -5.41
C LEU A 229 -2.91 -0.39 -4.08
N SER A 230 -4.00 -0.56 -3.33
CA SER A 230 -4.20 0.09 -2.03
C SER A 230 -3.22 -0.35 -0.93
N LYS A 231 -2.44 -1.41 -1.17
CA LYS A 231 -1.39 -1.88 -0.25
C LYS A 231 -0.03 -1.24 -0.53
N ILE A 232 0.11 -0.54 -1.66
CA ILE A 232 1.36 0.13 -2.03
C ILE A 232 1.38 1.48 -1.31
N ASP A 233 2.34 1.66 -0.42
CA ASP A 233 2.48 2.90 0.34
C ASP A 233 2.78 4.09 -0.59
N ASP A 234 2.20 5.24 -0.26
CA ASP A 234 2.33 6.49 -1.00
C ASP A 234 1.98 6.39 -2.50
N LEU A 235 1.15 5.41 -2.91
CA LEU A 235 0.80 5.18 -4.31
C LEU A 235 0.33 6.46 -5.01
N GLU A 236 -0.68 7.13 -4.46
CA GLU A 236 -1.28 8.33 -5.06
C GLU A 236 -0.30 9.49 -5.09
N THR A 237 0.41 9.70 -3.98
CA THR A 237 1.45 10.73 -3.86
C THR A 237 2.56 10.52 -4.89
N ASN A 238 2.96 9.27 -5.15
CA ASN A 238 4.06 8.93 -6.05
C ASN A 238 3.63 8.84 -7.53
N LEU A 239 2.36 8.52 -7.80
CA LEU A 239 1.79 8.47 -9.15
C LEU A 239 1.12 9.79 -9.58
N ASP A 240 1.52 10.90 -8.98
CA ASP A 240 1.13 12.24 -9.42
C ASP A 240 1.52 12.49 -10.91
N PRO A 241 0.65 13.11 -11.72
CA PRO A 241 0.91 13.34 -13.15
C PRO A 241 2.21 14.10 -13.47
N GLU A 242 2.62 15.05 -12.63
CA GLU A 242 3.86 15.79 -12.83
C GLU A 242 5.08 14.88 -12.61
N LYS A 243 5.04 14.07 -11.55
CA LYS A 243 6.11 13.11 -11.23
C LYS A 243 6.22 11.99 -12.27
N ILE A 244 5.09 11.48 -12.76
CA ILE A 244 5.06 10.52 -13.87
C ILE A 244 5.66 11.15 -15.14
N THR A 245 5.36 12.42 -15.41
CA THR A 245 5.93 13.15 -16.56
C THR A 245 7.45 13.24 -16.47
N ASP A 246 8.01 13.51 -15.28
CA ASP A 246 9.47 13.51 -15.09
C ASP A 246 10.08 12.14 -15.34
N LEU A 247 9.45 11.08 -14.83
CA LEU A 247 9.91 9.72 -15.06
C LEU A 247 9.89 9.40 -16.55
N LYS A 248 8.80 9.72 -17.26
CA LYS A 248 8.70 9.50 -18.71
C LYS A 248 9.81 10.23 -19.45
N LYS A 249 10.04 11.51 -19.14
CA LYS A 249 11.14 12.30 -19.71
C LYS A 249 12.50 11.66 -19.41
N PHE A 250 12.75 11.22 -18.18
CA PHE A 250 13.98 10.53 -17.81
C PHE A 250 14.20 9.26 -18.64
N ILE A 251 13.14 8.50 -18.89
CA ILE A 251 13.21 7.28 -19.69
C ILE A 251 13.41 7.58 -21.17
N THR A 252 12.72 8.58 -21.72
CA THR A 252 12.91 9.02 -23.11
C THR A 252 14.32 9.58 -23.34
N CYS A 253 14.87 10.31 -22.38
CA CYS A 253 16.22 10.88 -22.40
C CYS A 253 17.30 9.91 -21.89
N PHE A 254 17.02 8.60 -21.82
CA PHE A 254 17.95 7.62 -21.24
C PHE A 254 19.39 7.73 -21.80
N ARG A 255 19.54 7.81 -23.12
CA ARG A 255 20.88 7.87 -23.77
C ARG A 255 21.63 9.16 -23.45
N GLU A 256 20.92 10.29 -23.43
CA GLU A 256 21.46 11.59 -23.08
C GLU A 256 21.98 11.59 -21.63
N ILE A 257 21.14 11.11 -20.70
CA ILE A 257 21.48 11.02 -19.28
C ILE A 257 22.63 10.04 -19.03
N GLU A 258 22.65 8.91 -19.76
CA GLU A 258 23.72 7.93 -19.68
C GLU A 258 25.05 8.50 -20.18
N ALA A 259 25.05 9.20 -21.31
CA ALA A 259 26.23 9.86 -21.85
C ALA A 259 26.75 10.95 -20.89
N TYR A 260 25.85 11.75 -20.31
CA TYR A 260 26.21 12.75 -19.31
C TYR A 260 26.84 12.11 -18.07
N TYR A 261 26.20 11.09 -17.50
CA TYR A 261 26.72 10.36 -16.35
C TYR A 261 28.09 9.76 -16.62
N ASN A 262 28.29 9.11 -17.77
CA ASN A 262 29.57 8.51 -18.14
C ASN A 262 30.69 9.56 -18.25
N MET A 263 30.39 10.72 -18.83
CA MET A 263 31.35 11.83 -18.93
C MET A 263 31.73 12.35 -17.53
N ILE A 264 30.74 12.61 -16.68
CA ILE A 264 30.96 13.11 -15.31
C ILE A 264 31.69 12.08 -14.43
N ASP A 265 31.34 10.80 -14.51
CA ASP A 265 32.01 9.72 -13.78
C ASP A 265 33.49 9.61 -14.20
N GLU A 266 33.79 9.70 -15.50
CA GLU A 266 35.16 9.75 -15.99
C GLU A 266 35.92 10.99 -15.51
N LEU A 267 35.27 12.16 -15.45
CA LEU A 267 35.89 13.37 -14.89
C LEU A 267 36.30 13.14 -13.42
N HIS A 268 35.41 12.59 -12.60
CA HIS A 268 35.65 12.43 -11.16
C HIS A 268 36.63 11.31 -10.81
N LYS A 269 36.84 10.31 -11.69
CA LYS A 269 37.93 9.34 -11.55
C LYS A 269 39.33 10.00 -11.64
N ARG A 270 39.43 11.22 -12.18
CA ARG A 270 40.69 11.95 -12.37
C ARG A 270 40.86 13.03 -11.30
N THR A 271 41.04 12.60 -10.05
CA THR A 271 41.13 13.48 -8.87
C THR A 271 42.16 14.62 -9.00
N ASN A 272 43.34 14.36 -9.59
CA ASN A 272 44.35 15.40 -9.83
C ASN A 272 43.86 16.50 -10.79
N LEU A 273 43.10 16.12 -11.83
CA LEU A 273 42.50 17.09 -12.74
C LEU A 273 41.40 17.85 -12.01
N LEU A 274 40.52 17.15 -11.30
CA LEU A 274 39.41 17.75 -10.57
C LEU A 274 39.89 18.81 -9.56
N SER A 275 40.97 18.54 -8.81
CA SER A 275 41.56 19.52 -7.89
C SER A 275 42.04 20.79 -8.61
N GLN A 276 42.68 20.66 -9.78
CA GLN A 276 43.14 21.80 -10.57
C GLN A 276 42.00 22.57 -11.24
N LEU A 277 40.86 21.89 -11.51
CA LEU A 277 39.65 22.51 -12.03
C LEU A 277 38.88 23.27 -10.95
N MET A 278 38.92 22.82 -9.69
CA MET A 278 38.30 23.56 -8.58
C MET A 278 38.98 24.89 -8.29
N ASP A 279 40.26 25.04 -8.66
CA ASP A 279 41.01 26.29 -8.54
C ASP A 279 40.68 27.30 -9.66
N LEU A 280 39.90 26.89 -10.68
CA LEU A 280 39.43 27.80 -11.72
C LEU A 280 38.23 28.60 -11.23
N PRO A 281 38.10 29.89 -11.65
CA PRO A 281 36.91 30.68 -11.38
C PRO A 281 35.76 30.23 -12.28
N LEU A 282 35.23 29.03 -12.04
CA LEU A 282 33.95 28.61 -12.58
C LEU A 282 32.88 29.47 -11.90
N LYS A 283 32.07 30.16 -12.71
CA LYS A 283 30.95 30.95 -12.19
C LYS A 283 29.88 30.00 -11.62
N ASP A 284 29.22 30.40 -10.54
CA ASP A 284 28.15 29.58 -9.93
C ASP A 284 27.02 29.22 -10.91
N ASP A 285 26.84 30.01 -11.99
CA ASP A 285 25.85 29.79 -13.04
C ASP A 285 26.14 28.59 -13.97
N VAL A 286 27.30 27.93 -13.84
CA VAL A 286 27.64 26.72 -14.61
C VAL A 286 27.59 25.41 -13.82
N ILE A 287 27.40 25.49 -12.50
CA ILE A 287 27.39 24.34 -11.60
C ILE A 287 25.93 23.95 -11.33
N LEU A 288 25.60 22.66 -11.49
CA LEU A 288 24.28 22.17 -11.12
C LEU A 288 24.18 22.03 -9.59
N PRO A 289 23.07 22.49 -8.98
CA PRO A 289 22.91 22.55 -7.54
C PRO A 289 22.75 21.14 -6.96
N THR A 290 23.87 20.50 -6.66
CA THR A 290 23.93 19.17 -6.03
C THR A 290 24.97 19.16 -4.93
N MET A 291 24.75 18.37 -3.88
CA MET A 291 25.70 18.23 -2.78
C MET A 291 26.84 17.30 -3.19
N GLY A 292 28.08 17.63 -2.81
CA GLY A 292 29.22 16.69 -2.77
C GLY A 292 30.00 16.43 -4.08
N LYS A 293 29.40 16.64 -5.26
CA LYS A 293 30.06 16.41 -6.56
C LYS A 293 29.95 17.61 -7.49
N LEU A 294 30.97 17.80 -8.36
CA LEU A 294 30.97 18.87 -9.36
C LEU A 294 30.16 18.44 -10.58
N LEU A 295 28.88 18.79 -10.61
CA LEU A 295 28.05 18.61 -11.80
C LEU A 295 28.02 19.91 -12.60
N LEU A 296 28.18 19.82 -13.92
CA LEU A 296 28.25 20.98 -14.80
C LEU A 296 27.06 21.00 -15.74
N ASN A 297 26.46 22.17 -15.93
CA ASN A 297 25.49 22.39 -16.99
C ASN A 297 26.19 22.46 -18.37
N ARG A 298 25.43 22.58 -19.46
CA ARG A 298 25.95 22.62 -20.82
C ARG A 298 27.06 23.66 -21.00
N ARG A 299 26.89 24.85 -20.43
CA ARG A 299 27.87 25.93 -20.51
C ARG A 299 29.15 25.59 -19.75
N GLY A 300 29.02 24.98 -18.58
CA GLY A 300 30.15 24.46 -17.80
C GLY A 300 30.94 23.38 -18.56
N LEU A 301 30.25 22.50 -19.27
CA LEU A 301 30.88 21.48 -20.11
C LEU A 301 31.61 22.06 -21.32
N GLN A 302 31.07 23.10 -21.93
CA GLN A 302 31.77 23.83 -23.01
C GLN A 302 33.05 24.50 -22.49
N GLN A 303 32.99 25.16 -21.33
CA GLN A 303 34.16 25.75 -20.68
C GLN A 303 35.19 24.68 -20.34
N LEU A 304 34.74 23.54 -19.78
CA LEU A 304 35.62 22.41 -19.46
C LEU A 304 36.33 21.86 -20.72
N LYS A 305 35.62 21.74 -21.84
CA LYS A 305 36.21 21.31 -23.12
C LYS A 305 37.29 22.27 -23.60
N GLU A 306 37.05 23.58 -23.50
CA GLU A 306 38.02 24.61 -23.89
C GLU A 306 39.27 24.59 -22.99
N GLU A 307 39.08 24.53 -21.67
CA GLU A 307 40.17 24.45 -20.68
C GLU A 307 41.03 23.20 -20.87
N ILE A 308 40.40 22.02 -21.00
CA ILE A 308 41.11 20.75 -21.26
C ILE A 308 41.90 20.83 -22.56
N SER A 309 41.38 21.51 -23.58
CA SER A 309 42.03 21.63 -24.89
C SER A 309 43.26 22.54 -24.85
N THR A 310 43.13 23.72 -24.22
CA THR A 310 44.09 24.82 -24.31
C THR A 310 45.13 24.84 -23.18
N ARG A 311 44.75 24.42 -21.97
CA ARG A 311 45.61 24.51 -20.79
C ARG A 311 46.44 23.24 -20.58
N GLU A 312 47.65 23.41 -20.05
CA GLU A 312 48.44 22.28 -19.54
C GLU A 312 48.10 22.01 -18.07
N PHE A 313 47.69 20.78 -17.79
CA PHE A 313 47.39 20.32 -16.42
C PHE A 313 48.53 19.42 -15.93
N SER A 314 48.97 19.66 -14.69
CA SER A 314 50.01 18.85 -14.08
C SER A 314 49.52 17.41 -13.90
N ARG A 315 50.39 16.44 -14.23
CA ARG A 315 50.13 14.99 -14.11
C ARG A 315 48.87 14.50 -14.86
N PHE A 316 48.43 15.25 -15.87
CA PHE A 316 47.30 14.86 -16.70
C PHE A 316 47.76 14.11 -17.95
N GLN A 317 47.49 12.81 -18.00
CA GLN A 317 47.98 11.94 -19.07
C GLN A 317 47.30 12.25 -20.41
N LYS A 318 48.08 12.21 -21.51
CA LYS A 318 47.58 12.45 -22.88
C LYS A 318 46.41 11.54 -23.24
N ARG A 319 46.46 10.25 -22.87
CA ARG A 319 45.37 9.29 -23.09
C ARG A 319 44.09 9.71 -22.36
N SER A 320 44.20 10.14 -21.10
CA SER A 320 43.07 10.62 -20.30
C SER A 320 42.45 11.90 -20.87
N LYS A 321 43.28 12.81 -21.41
CA LYS A 321 42.85 14.00 -22.15
C LYS A 321 42.04 13.64 -23.38
N THR A 322 42.54 12.73 -24.22
CA THR A 322 41.81 12.26 -25.40
C THR A 322 40.46 11.66 -25.05
N VAL A 323 40.40 10.78 -24.04
CA VAL A 323 39.13 10.15 -23.61
C VAL A 323 38.10 11.19 -23.17
N LEU A 324 38.49 12.16 -22.34
CA LEU A 324 37.55 13.19 -21.88
C LEU A 324 37.09 14.11 -23.01
N LEU A 325 37.98 14.52 -23.91
CA LEU A 325 37.61 15.36 -25.05
C LEU A 325 36.64 14.63 -25.99
N THR A 326 36.87 13.34 -26.26
CA THR A 326 35.95 12.54 -27.08
C THR A 326 34.57 12.43 -26.42
N LEU A 327 34.50 12.18 -25.11
CA LEU A 327 33.22 12.12 -24.40
C LEU A 327 32.50 13.48 -24.37
N LEU A 328 33.25 14.58 -24.20
CA LEU A 328 32.69 15.94 -24.22
C LEU A 328 32.18 16.32 -25.61
N GLU A 329 32.91 15.97 -26.67
CA GLU A 329 32.49 16.16 -28.06
C GLU A 329 31.22 15.38 -28.36
N GLU A 330 31.21 14.08 -28.09
CA GLU A 330 30.04 13.23 -28.29
C GLU A 330 28.82 13.78 -27.55
N LEU A 331 29.00 14.16 -26.28
CA LEU A 331 27.92 14.67 -25.43
C LEU A 331 27.36 16.02 -25.91
N LEU A 332 28.22 16.99 -26.23
CA LEU A 332 27.82 18.35 -26.59
C LEU A 332 27.28 18.45 -28.03
N ASP A 333 27.74 17.59 -28.93
CA ASP A 333 27.35 17.60 -30.33
C ASP A 333 26.10 16.74 -30.59
N SER A 334 25.92 15.65 -29.84
CA SER A 334 24.83 14.69 -30.08
C SER A 334 23.57 14.96 -29.27
N TYR A 335 23.65 15.75 -28.20
CA TYR A 335 22.54 15.91 -27.25
C TYR A 335 22.28 17.36 -26.83
N ASP A 336 21.00 17.66 -26.59
CA ASP A 336 20.58 18.89 -25.91
C ASP A 336 20.40 18.62 -24.41
N LEU A 337 21.36 19.09 -23.62
CA LEU A 337 21.45 18.81 -22.18
C LEU A 337 20.40 19.52 -21.32
N SER A 338 19.49 20.30 -21.93
CA SER A 338 18.40 20.97 -21.22
C SER A 338 17.55 20.00 -20.39
N ASN A 339 17.37 18.75 -20.86
CA ASN A 339 16.62 17.73 -20.11
C ASN A 339 17.42 17.21 -18.91
N VAL A 340 18.72 16.94 -19.08
CA VAL A 340 19.59 16.55 -17.96
C VAL A 340 19.57 17.61 -16.86
N GLU A 341 19.72 18.88 -17.22
CA GLU A 341 19.72 20.00 -16.28
C GLU A 341 18.40 20.11 -15.50
N ALA A 342 17.27 19.87 -16.17
CA ALA A 342 15.95 19.89 -15.55
C ALA A 342 15.66 18.65 -14.67
N LEU A 343 16.17 17.48 -15.05
CA LEU A 343 15.82 16.19 -14.42
C LEU A 343 16.73 15.82 -13.25
N LEU A 344 18.01 16.18 -13.28
CA LEU A 344 18.95 15.82 -12.21
C LEU A 344 18.52 16.33 -10.82
N PRO A 345 18.06 17.59 -10.65
CA PRO A 345 17.54 18.06 -9.37
C PRO A 345 16.31 17.28 -8.87
N ARG A 346 15.57 16.66 -9.80
CA ARG A 346 14.34 15.88 -9.53
C ARG A 346 14.61 14.38 -9.38
N LEU A 347 15.87 13.94 -9.37
CA LEU A 347 16.24 12.52 -9.37
C LEU A 347 15.63 11.73 -8.20
N ASN A 348 15.59 12.32 -7.00
CA ASN A 348 14.98 11.67 -5.84
C ASN A 348 13.49 11.37 -6.06
N ILE A 349 12.76 12.35 -6.62
CA ILE A 349 11.34 12.19 -6.95
C ILE A 349 11.16 11.10 -8.00
N ILE A 350 11.95 11.15 -9.08
CA ILE A 350 11.94 10.14 -10.15
C ILE A 350 12.19 8.74 -9.58
N MET A 351 13.12 8.61 -8.65
CA MET A 351 13.42 7.32 -7.99
C MET A 351 12.26 6.80 -7.13
N LEU A 352 11.53 7.68 -6.43
CA LEU A 352 10.32 7.29 -5.69
C LEU A 352 9.25 6.74 -6.64
N VAL A 353 8.99 7.43 -7.77
CA VAL A 353 8.05 6.92 -8.79
C VAL A 353 8.52 5.59 -9.38
N MET A 354 9.81 5.47 -9.71
CA MET A 354 10.39 4.21 -10.22
C MET A 354 10.20 3.04 -9.23
N GLN A 355 10.33 3.32 -7.94
CA GLN A 355 10.15 2.32 -6.90
C GLN A 355 8.68 1.90 -6.81
N CYS A 356 7.77 2.87 -6.76
CA CYS A 356 6.32 2.62 -6.79
C CYS A 356 5.90 1.77 -8.00
N VAL A 357 6.32 2.16 -9.22
CA VAL A 357 6.05 1.39 -10.45
C VAL A 357 6.68 0.00 -10.41
N THR A 358 7.87 -0.14 -9.81
CA THR A 358 8.51 -1.44 -9.62
C THR A 358 7.67 -2.34 -8.70
N ASP A 359 7.10 -1.80 -7.63
CA ASP A 359 6.32 -2.58 -6.68
C ASP A 359 4.97 -3.02 -7.27
N ILE A 360 4.34 -2.17 -8.09
CA ILE A 360 3.20 -2.56 -8.94
C ILE A 360 3.56 -3.77 -9.83
N TYR A 361 4.70 -3.73 -10.53
CA TYR A 361 5.11 -4.81 -11.43
C TYR A 361 5.74 -6.03 -10.73
N LYS A 362 5.87 -6.04 -9.40
CA LYS A 362 6.24 -7.23 -8.64
C LYS A 362 5.02 -8.01 -8.15
N ASP A 363 3.87 -7.34 -8.03
CA ASP A 363 2.66 -7.97 -7.56
C ASP A 363 2.13 -8.98 -8.60
N LYS A 364 2.15 -10.26 -8.23
CA LYS A 364 1.71 -11.35 -9.12
C LYS A 364 0.23 -11.27 -9.45
N THR A 365 -0.61 -10.90 -8.48
CA THR A 365 -2.06 -10.78 -8.67
C THR A 365 -2.38 -9.68 -9.66
N ILE A 366 -1.70 -8.52 -9.58
CA ILE A 366 -1.85 -7.46 -10.58
C ILE A 366 -1.48 -8.03 -11.96
N ILE A 367 -0.27 -8.57 -12.13
CA ILE A 367 0.21 -9.07 -13.43
C ILE A 367 -0.72 -10.11 -14.06
N GLU A 368 -1.24 -11.04 -13.26
CA GLU A 368 -2.14 -12.10 -13.72
C GLU A 368 -3.50 -11.57 -14.16
N LEU A 369 -4.01 -10.52 -13.51
CA LEU A 369 -5.32 -9.94 -13.79
C LEU A 369 -5.29 -8.80 -14.82
N LEU A 370 -4.12 -8.19 -15.06
CA LEU A 370 -3.94 -7.11 -16.04
C LEU A 370 -4.51 -7.41 -17.44
N PRO A 371 -4.39 -8.62 -18.02
CA PRO A 371 -4.98 -8.94 -19.32
C PRO A 371 -6.50 -8.81 -19.39
N GLY A 372 -7.19 -8.82 -18.23
CA GLY A 372 -8.63 -8.60 -18.14
C GLY A 372 -9.04 -7.13 -18.13
N LEU A 373 -8.11 -6.20 -17.94
CA LEU A 373 -8.37 -4.76 -18.00
C LEU A 373 -8.35 -4.26 -19.45
N ASN A 374 -9.23 -3.31 -19.76
CA ASN A 374 -9.26 -2.64 -21.05
C ASN A 374 -9.68 -1.16 -20.90
N PRO A 375 -9.42 -0.30 -21.91
CA PRO A 375 -9.70 1.13 -21.83
C PRO A 375 -11.16 1.48 -21.52
N THR A 376 -12.12 0.71 -22.05
CA THR A 376 -13.55 0.94 -21.82
C THR A 376 -13.90 0.66 -20.36
N LEU A 377 -13.42 -0.45 -19.80
CA LEU A 377 -13.66 -0.85 -18.43
C LEU A 377 -13.09 0.17 -17.43
N VAL A 378 -11.82 0.55 -17.58
CA VAL A 378 -11.18 1.51 -16.65
C VAL A 378 -11.83 2.89 -16.72
N ARG A 379 -12.34 3.30 -17.89
CA ARG A 379 -13.12 4.52 -18.04
C ARG A 379 -14.44 4.44 -17.28
N THR A 380 -15.20 3.34 -17.43
CA THR A 380 -16.46 3.16 -16.70
C THR A 380 -16.23 3.15 -15.20
N VAL A 381 -15.20 2.44 -14.72
CA VAL A 381 -14.81 2.41 -13.30
C VAL A 381 -14.49 3.81 -12.79
N SER A 382 -13.70 4.58 -13.55
CA SER A 382 -13.35 5.96 -13.14
C SER A 382 -14.59 6.85 -13.07
N GLN A 383 -15.55 6.70 -13.99
CA GLN A 383 -16.81 7.44 -14.01
C GLN A 383 -17.74 7.08 -12.85
N ASP A 384 -17.86 5.79 -12.51
CA ASP A 384 -18.65 5.37 -11.34
C ASP A 384 -17.97 5.81 -10.03
N ALA A 385 -16.64 5.78 -9.96
CA ALA A 385 -15.88 6.26 -8.81
C ALA A 385 -15.99 7.78 -8.61
N GLU A 386 -15.99 8.56 -9.70
CA GLU A 386 -16.18 10.02 -9.65
C GLU A 386 -17.47 10.41 -8.92
N ARG A 387 -18.55 9.64 -9.12
CA ARG A 387 -19.85 9.86 -8.46
C ARG A 387 -19.80 9.69 -6.95
N ILE A 388 -18.81 8.98 -6.43
CA ILE A 388 -18.63 8.72 -4.99
C ILE A 388 -17.32 9.30 -4.44
N LEU A 389 -16.63 10.12 -5.23
CA LEU A 389 -15.40 10.79 -4.81
C LEU A 389 -15.56 11.61 -3.49
N PRO A 390 -16.72 12.24 -3.19
CA PRO A 390 -16.92 12.89 -1.88
C PRO A 390 -16.74 11.97 -0.67
N TYR A 391 -16.81 10.65 -0.85
CA TYR A 391 -16.62 9.65 0.21
C TYR A 391 -15.20 9.05 0.26
N GLU A 392 -14.26 9.55 -0.55
CA GLU A 392 -12.86 9.04 -0.60
C GLU A 392 -12.15 9.10 0.75
N CYS A 393 -12.50 10.09 1.58
CA CYS A 393 -11.96 10.23 2.93
C CYS A 393 -12.34 9.06 3.86
N TYR A 394 -13.38 8.30 3.52
CA TYR A 394 -13.79 7.10 4.26
C TYR A 394 -13.25 5.81 3.62
N ASN A 395 -12.80 5.87 2.37
CA ASN A 395 -12.30 4.71 1.65
C ASN A 395 -11.31 5.11 0.54
N SER A 396 -10.02 4.91 0.81
CA SER A 396 -8.93 5.21 -0.12
C SER A 396 -9.01 4.48 -1.47
N GLN A 397 -9.72 3.35 -1.55
CA GLN A 397 -9.90 2.65 -2.83
C GLN A 397 -10.73 3.45 -3.84
N ILE A 398 -11.59 4.37 -3.37
CA ILE A 398 -12.39 5.23 -4.24
C ILE A 398 -11.48 6.12 -5.08
N SER A 399 -10.50 6.78 -4.46
CA SER A 399 -9.55 7.64 -5.18
C SER A 399 -8.71 6.82 -6.18
N ILE A 400 -8.23 5.63 -5.76
CA ILE A 400 -7.52 4.72 -6.68
C ILE A 400 -8.40 4.38 -7.88
N MET A 401 -9.67 4.04 -7.67
CA MET A 401 -10.64 3.74 -8.75
C MET A 401 -10.87 4.93 -9.67
N PHE A 402 -11.01 6.13 -9.12
CA PHE A 402 -11.11 7.36 -9.89
C PHE A 402 -9.89 7.58 -10.79
N HIS A 403 -8.69 7.25 -10.29
CA HIS A 403 -7.44 7.35 -11.04
C HIS A 403 -7.11 6.11 -11.90
N MET A 404 -7.93 5.05 -11.91
CA MET A 404 -7.63 3.80 -12.62
C MET A 404 -7.40 3.99 -14.12
N LYS A 405 -8.12 4.91 -14.77
CA LYS A 405 -7.86 5.25 -16.18
C LYS A 405 -6.43 5.77 -16.36
N SER A 406 -6.01 6.72 -15.53
CA SER A 406 -4.67 7.30 -15.61
C SER A 406 -3.61 6.24 -15.30
N ILE A 407 -3.78 5.43 -14.26
CA ILE A 407 -2.85 4.33 -13.94
C ILE A 407 -2.74 3.35 -15.12
N TYR A 408 -3.85 3.01 -15.77
CA TYR A 408 -3.85 2.10 -16.92
C TYR A 408 -3.12 2.67 -18.13
N GLU A 409 -3.42 3.92 -18.49
CA GLU A 409 -2.79 4.60 -19.63
C GLU A 409 -1.31 4.85 -19.33
N GLU A 410 -1.03 5.49 -18.21
CA GLU A 410 0.30 5.97 -17.86
C GLU A 410 1.24 4.86 -17.44
N ILE A 411 0.78 3.83 -16.70
CA ILE A 411 1.63 2.79 -16.13
C ILE A 411 1.44 1.44 -16.83
N PHE A 412 0.23 0.92 -16.99
CA PHE A 412 0.09 -0.45 -17.52
C PHE A 412 0.36 -0.58 -19.02
N SER A 413 0.11 0.47 -19.81
CA SER A 413 0.14 0.39 -21.27
C SER A 413 1.39 0.99 -21.93
N ASN A 414 2.12 1.88 -21.24
CA ASN A 414 3.04 2.82 -21.89
C ASN A 414 4.55 2.56 -21.68
N TRP A 415 4.96 1.53 -20.92
CA TRP A 415 6.39 1.32 -20.61
C TRP A 415 6.97 0.07 -21.27
N ASP A 416 8.09 0.25 -21.97
CA ASP A 416 9.01 -0.86 -22.29
C ASP A 416 9.74 -1.29 -21.02
N LYS A 417 9.44 -2.50 -20.52
CA LYS A 417 10.03 -3.06 -19.31
C LYS A 417 11.56 -3.17 -19.37
N VAL A 418 12.14 -3.39 -20.54
CA VAL A 418 13.60 -3.48 -20.70
C VAL A 418 14.23 -2.11 -20.52
N VAL A 419 13.68 -1.09 -21.18
CA VAL A 419 14.17 0.30 -21.04
C VAL A 419 13.97 0.80 -19.61
N PHE A 420 12.80 0.56 -19.02
CA PHE A 420 12.51 0.91 -17.63
C PHE A 420 13.55 0.36 -16.65
N ASN A 421 13.88 -0.92 -16.76
CA ASN A 421 14.88 -1.53 -15.88
C ASN A 421 16.28 -0.96 -16.07
N LYS A 422 16.68 -0.62 -17.31
CA LYS A 422 17.96 0.05 -17.57
C LYS A 422 17.98 1.46 -16.96
N SER A 423 16.93 2.25 -17.17
CA SER A 423 16.79 3.60 -16.58
C SER A 423 16.85 3.57 -15.07
N LYS A 424 16.22 2.58 -14.42
CA LYS A 424 16.28 2.38 -12.97
C LYS A 424 17.71 2.12 -12.47
N VAL A 425 18.47 1.29 -13.18
CA VAL A 425 19.87 1.02 -12.84
C VAL A 425 20.71 2.30 -12.98
N LEU A 426 20.50 3.07 -14.06
CA LEU A 426 21.18 4.33 -14.28
C LEU A 426 20.86 5.36 -13.18
N ALA A 427 19.58 5.56 -12.84
CA ALA A 427 19.17 6.47 -11.78
C ALA A 427 19.84 6.14 -10.43
N ARG A 428 19.92 4.86 -10.06
CA ARG A 428 20.61 4.41 -8.85
C ARG A 428 22.12 4.69 -8.88
N LYS A 429 22.77 4.51 -10.03
CA LYS A 429 24.19 4.83 -10.20
C LYS A 429 24.44 6.33 -10.01
N ILE A 430 23.63 7.18 -10.64
CA ILE A 430 23.72 8.64 -10.51
C ILE A 430 23.50 9.05 -9.06
N ASN A 431 22.45 8.54 -8.41
CA ASN A 431 22.15 8.89 -7.02
C ASN A 431 23.25 8.46 -6.05
N HIS A 432 23.81 7.26 -6.23
CA HIS A 432 24.95 6.79 -5.44
C HIS A 432 26.21 7.61 -5.68
N PHE A 433 26.42 8.08 -6.92
CA PHE A 433 27.54 8.95 -7.27
C PHE A 433 27.42 10.32 -6.60
N ILE A 434 26.23 10.94 -6.59
CA ILE A 434 25.99 12.26 -6.00
C ILE A 434 26.12 12.23 -4.47
N ASN A 435 25.60 11.18 -3.83
CA ASN A 435 25.55 11.10 -2.35
C ASN A 435 26.82 10.51 -1.69
N LYS A 436 27.85 10.18 -2.47
CA LYS A 436 29.16 9.72 -1.99
C LYS A 436 30.19 10.81 -2.16
#